data_AF-A0A8C3WKZ3-F1
#
_entry.id   AF-A0A8C3WKZ3-F1
#
_cell.length_a   1.000
_cell.length_b   1.000
_cell.length_c   1.000
_cell.angle_alpha   90.00
_cell.angle_beta   90.00
_cell.angle_gamma   90.00
#
_symmetry.space_group_name_H-M   'P 1'
#
loop_
_entity.id
_entity.type
_entity.pdbx_description
1 polymer ?
#
loop_
_entity_poly.entity_id
_entity_poly.type
_entity_poly.pdbx_seq_one_letter_code
_entity_poly.pdbx_strand_id
1 'polypeptide(L)'
;MLLNNQWITEEIKEEIKKDLEANDNKDMTLQNLWDTAKAVLRGKFIAIQAYLKKQEKAQINNVILHLKLLEREEQTRPKVSRRKEIIKIRAEINEIETNKTIEKIIETKSWFFEKINKIDKPLARLTR
;
A
#
# COMPACT_ATOMS: atom_id res chain seq x y z
N MET A 1 4.16 1.33 -4.45
CA MET A 1 4.65 0.09 -3.78
C MET A 1 5.57 0.45 -2.61
N LEU A 2 5.19 0.11 -1.38
CA LEU A 2 5.94 0.44 -0.15
C LEU A 2 7.32 -0.23 -0.05
N LEU A 3 7.50 -1.38 -0.69
CA LEU A 3 8.78 -2.08 -0.77
C LEU A 3 9.77 -1.46 -1.76
N ASN A 4 9.37 -0.41 -2.49
CA ASN A 4 10.30 0.35 -3.33
C ASN A 4 10.98 1.50 -2.56
N ASN A 5 10.59 1.73 -1.31
CA ASN A 5 11.22 2.71 -0.44
C ASN A 5 12.36 2.05 0.33
N GLN A 6 13.60 2.48 0.03
CA GLN A 6 14.83 1.96 0.63
C GLN A 6 14.79 1.95 2.17
N TRP A 7 14.25 3.00 2.79
CA TRP A 7 14.20 3.10 4.24
C TRP A 7 13.27 2.05 4.86
N ILE A 8 12.09 1.84 4.25
CA ILE A 8 11.13 0.83 4.70
C ILE A 8 11.71 -0.58 4.54
N THR A 9 12.45 -0.83 3.47
CA THR A 9 13.10 -2.13 3.25
C THR A 9 14.20 -2.41 4.25
N GLU A 10 14.99 -1.42 4.65
CA GLU A 10 16.04 -1.60 5.67
C GLU A 10 15.43 -1.77 7.08
N GLU A 11 14.39 -1.01 7.42
CA GLU A 11 13.65 -1.16 8.69
C GLU A 11 13.07 -2.58 8.83
N ILE A 12 12.49 -3.13 7.75
CA ILE A 12 11.98 -4.51 7.73
C ILE A 12 13.11 -5.51 7.95
N LYS A 13 14.27 -5.33 7.32
CA LYS A 13 15.42 -6.24 7.47
C LYS A 13 15.94 -6.26 8.91
N GLU A 14 16.12 -5.09 9.52
CA GLU A 14 16.59 -4.98 10.91
C GLU A 14 15.61 -5.61 11.89
N GLU A 15 14.31 -5.46 11.66
CA GLU A 15 13.30 -6.08 12.52
C GLU A 15 13.28 -7.61 12.40
N ILE A 16 13.42 -8.16 11.17
CA ILE A 16 13.57 -9.60 10.95
C ILE A 16 14.78 -10.14 11.72
N LYS A 17 15.90 -9.41 11.68
CA LYS A 17 17.14 -9.81 12.34
C LYS A 17 16.95 -9.92 13.86
N LYS A 18 16.30 -8.92 14.48
CA LYS A 18 15.98 -8.93 15.92
C LYS A 18 15.07 -10.11 16.32
N ASP A 19 14.03 -10.38 15.53
CA ASP A 19 13.08 -11.47 15.80
C ASP A 19 13.73 -12.86 15.69
N LEU A 20 14.75 -13.00 14.84
CA LEU A 20 15.55 -14.23 14.70
C LEU A 20 16.54 -14.38 15.86
N GLU A 21 17.26 -13.31 16.23
CA GLU A 21 18.22 -13.32 17.34
C GLU A 21 17.58 -13.61 18.69
N ALA A 22 16.35 -13.13 18.93
CA ALA A 22 15.62 -13.36 20.18
C ALA A 22 15.09 -14.80 20.37
N ASN A 23 15.02 -15.58 19.29
CA ASN A 23 14.44 -16.93 19.28
C ASN A 23 15.48 -18.04 19.01
N ASP A 24 16.77 -17.75 19.16
CA ASP A 24 17.87 -18.72 19.03
C ASP A 24 17.93 -19.67 20.26
N ASN A 25 16.81 -20.37 20.49
CA ASN A 25 16.60 -21.40 21.48
C ASN A 25 16.83 -22.76 20.80
N LYS A 26 17.73 -23.55 21.38
CA LYS A 26 18.19 -24.86 20.89
C LYS A 26 17.10 -25.94 20.71
N ASP A 27 15.90 -25.75 21.28
CA ASP A 27 14.78 -26.71 21.26
C ASP A 27 13.67 -26.38 20.24
N MET A 28 13.70 -25.22 19.59
CA MET A 28 12.62 -24.82 18.66
C MET A 28 12.92 -25.25 17.22
N THR A 29 12.02 -25.99 16.58
CA THR A 29 12.17 -26.39 15.17
C THR A 29 12.21 -25.17 14.25
N LEU A 30 13.16 -25.14 13.31
CA LEU A 30 13.35 -24.07 12.30
C LEU A 30 12.05 -23.65 11.59
N GLN A 31 11.12 -24.59 11.40
CA GLN A 31 9.79 -24.33 10.83
C GLN A 31 8.94 -23.41 11.70
N ASN A 32 8.91 -23.64 13.02
CA ASN A 32 8.13 -22.83 13.97
C ASN A 32 8.71 -21.41 14.08
N LEU A 33 10.04 -21.29 14.02
CA LEU A 33 10.73 -20.01 13.96
C LEU A 33 10.33 -19.21 12.71
N TRP A 34 10.37 -19.84 11.54
CA TRP A 34 10.02 -19.22 10.26
C TRP A 34 8.54 -18.80 10.19
N ASP A 35 7.63 -19.63 10.68
CA ASP A 35 6.20 -19.29 10.70
C ASP A 35 5.88 -18.18 11.70
N THR A 36 6.58 -18.13 12.83
CA THR A 36 6.49 -17.04 13.81
C THR A 36 6.97 -15.71 13.22
N ALA A 37 8.18 -15.69 12.64
CA ALA A 37 8.72 -14.50 11.98
C ALA A 37 7.78 -14.00 10.86
N LYS A 38 7.26 -14.91 10.05
CA LYS A 38 6.29 -14.59 8.98
C LYS A 38 4.99 -14.00 9.54
N ALA A 39 4.51 -14.47 10.68
CA ALA A 39 3.31 -13.93 11.33
C ALA A 39 3.55 -12.50 11.85
N VAL A 40 4.68 -12.25 12.51
CA VAL A 40 5.06 -10.92 13.02
C VAL A 40 5.16 -9.90 11.89
N LEU A 41 5.87 -10.25 10.82
CA LEU A 41 6.03 -9.38 9.65
C LEU A 41 4.70 -9.05 8.98
N ARG A 42 3.80 -10.03 8.85
CA ARG A 42 2.45 -9.81 8.32
C ARG A 42 1.67 -8.84 9.19
N GLY A 43 1.70 -9.00 10.52
CA GLY A 43 1.02 -8.11 11.46
C GLY A 43 1.51 -6.66 11.33
N LYS A 44 2.83 -6.45 11.32
CA LYS A 44 3.44 -5.12 11.15
C LYS A 44 3.11 -4.49 9.80
N PHE A 45 3.18 -5.27 8.72
CA PHE A 45 2.83 -4.78 7.39
C PHE A 45 1.36 -4.31 7.33
N ILE A 46 0.43 -5.09 7.87
CA ILE A 46 -1.00 -4.70 7.93
C ILE A 46 -1.18 -3.39 8.70
N ALA A 47 -0.49 -3.22 9.84
CA ALA A 47 -0.57 -2.00 10.62
C ALA A 47 -0.06 -0.78 9.86
N ILE A 48 1.09 -0.89 9.18
CA ILE A 48 1.67 0.18 8.34
C ILE A 48 0.71 0.52 7.20
N GLN A 49 0.18 -0.48 6.50
CA GLN A 49 -0.80 -0.29 5.42
C GLN A 49 -2.04 0.44 5.90
N ALA A 50 -2.58 0.06 7.06
CA ALA A 50 -3.75 0.71 7.64
C ALA A 50 -3.47 2.18 7.99
N TYR A 51 -2.30 2.46 8.58
CA TYR A 51 -1.87 3.82 8.88
C TYR A 51 -1.74 4.68 7.63
N LEU A 52 -1.08 4.17 6.59
CA LEU A 52 -0.88 4.91 5.34
C LEU A 52 -2.19 5.19 4.62
N LYS A 53 -3.08 4.19 4.53
CA LYS A 53 -4.43 4.39 3.97
C LYS A 53 -5.21 5.47 4.71
N LYS A 54 -5.04 5.56 6.04
CA LYS A 54 -5.65 6.62 6.85
C LYS A 54 -5.05 7.99 6.54
N GLN A 55 -3.73 8.09 6.42
CA GLN A 55 -3.03 9.33 6.07
C GLN A 55 -3.40 9.83 4.67
N GLU A 56 -3.38 8.96 3.65
CA GLU A 56 -3.80 9.29 2.29
C GLU A 56 -5.24 9.81 2.26
N LYS A 57 -6.16 9.16 2.97
CA LYS A 57 -7.55 9.61 3.07
C LYS A 57 -7.65 11.01 3.70
N ALA A 58 -6.86 11.29 4.73
CA ALA A 58 -6.84 12.60 5.37
C ALA A 58 -6.30 13.69 4.42
N GLN A 59 -5.23 13.39 3.67
CA GLN A 59 -4.66 14.30 2.68
C GLN A 59 -5.67 14.61 1.55
N ILE A 60 -6.30 13.58 0.97
CA ILE A 60 -7.33 13.75 -0.06
C ILE A 60 -8.49 14.61 0.46
N ASN A 61 -8.96 14.35 1.69
CA ASN A 61 -10.03 15.13 2.30
C ASN A 61 -9.64 16.61 2.47
N ASN A 62 -8.40 16.89 2.87
CA ASN A 62 -7.90 18.26 3.00
C ASN A 62 -7.92 18.99 1.64
N VAL A 63 -7.39 18.34 0.59
CA VAL A 63 -7.38 18.90 -0.78
C VAL A 63 -8.80 19.15 -1.28
N ILE A 64 -9.74 18.22 -1.04
CA ILE A 64 -11.16 18.39 -1.42
C ILE A 64 -11.79 19.57 -0.66
N LEU A 65 -11.50 19.73 0.64
CA LEU A 65 -12.01 20.86 1.41
C LEU A 65 -11.46 22.19 0.87
N HIS A 66 -10.16 22.23 0.55
CA HIS A 66 -9.53 23.41 -0.04
C HIS A 66 -10.15 23.77 -1.40
N LEU A 67 -10.35 22.77 -2.27
CA LEU A 67 -11.02 22.96 -3.57
C LEU A 67 -12.43 23.57 -3.40
N LYS A 68 -13.24 23.04 -2.47
CA LYS A 68 -14.59 23.55 -2.19
C LYS A 68 -14.58 25.00 -1.70
N LEU A 69 -13.59 25.38 -0.91
CA LEU A 69 -13.43 26.76 -0.45
C LEU A 69 -13.12 27.69 -1.63
N LEU A 70 -12.18 27.31 -2.50
CA LEU A 70 -11.84 28.08 -3.70
C LEU A 70 -13.03 28.20 -4.66
N GLU A 71 -13.82 27.15 -4.84
CA GLU A 71 -15.02 27.17 -5.70
C GLU A 71 -16.08 28.15 -5.19
N ARG A 72 -16.33 28.20 -3.87
CA ARG A 72 -17.26 29.17 -3.27
C ARG A 72 -16.75 30.61 -3.42
N GLU A 73 -15.46 30.81 -3.18
CA GLU A 73 -14.84 32.13 -3.34
C GLU A 73 -14.88 32.59 -4.81
N GLU A 74 -14.69 31.67 -5.76
CA GLU A 74 -14.78 31.96 -7.19
C GLU A 74 -16.19 32.36 -7.63
N GLN A 75 -17.23 31.73 -7.07
CA GLN A 75 -18.63 32.07 -7.37
C GLN A 75 -18.98 33.49 -6.92
N THR A 76 -18.48 33.92 -5.76
CA THR A 76 -18.78 35.24 -5.20
C THR A 76 -17.90 36.34 -5.79
N ARG A 77 -16.60 36.05 -6.02
CA ARG A 77 -15.61 37.02 -6.47
C ARG A 77 -14.67 36.38 -7.50
N PRO A 78 -15.06 36.35 -8.77
CA PRO A 78 -14.30 35.67 -9.81
C PRO A 78 -12.88 36.22 -9.96
N LYS A 79 -11.87 35.34 -10.02
CA LYS A 79 -10.47 35.70 -10.32
C LYS A 79 -9.81 34.67 -11.23
N VAL A 80 -9.10 35.15 -12.25
CA VAL A 80 -8.39 34.31 -13.22
C VAL A 80 -7.33 33.42 -12.54
N SER A 81 -6.59 33.96 -11.55
CA SER A 81 -5.59 33.18 -10.80
C SER A 81 -6.22 32.00 -10.05
N ARG A 82 -7.38 32.21 -9.42
CA ARG A 82 -8.10 31.18 -8.67
C ARG A 82 -8.63 30.07 -9.58
N ARG A 83 -9.16 30.43 -10.76
CA ARG A 83 -9.58 29.44 -11.76
C ARG A 83 -8.42 28.52 -12.18
N LYS A 84 -7.22 29.08 -12.36
CA LYS A 84 -6.02 28.29 -12.69
C LYS A 84 -5.68 27.29 -11.57
N GLU A 85 -5.75 27.73 -10.33
CA GLU A 85 -5.50 26.87 -9.16
C GLU A 85 -6.54 25.75 -9.01
N ILE A 86 -7.82 26.06 -9.18
CA ILE A 86 -8.92 25.07 -9.19
C ILE A 86 -8.68 24.00 -10.26
N ILE A 87 -8.30 24.40 -11.49
CA ILE A 87 -8.02 23.47 -12.58
C ILE A 87 -6.83 22.57 -12.23
N LYS A 88 -5.76 23.14 -11.66
CA LYS A 88 -4.57 22.38 -11.23
C LYS A 88 -4.93 21.33 -10.17
N ILE A 89 -5.64 21.73 -9.11
CA ILE A 89 -6.06 20.81 -8.03
C ILE A 89 -6.95 19.69 -8.58
N ARG A 90 -7.88 19.99 -9.49
CA ARG A 90 -8.73 18.98 -10.12
C ARG A 90 -7.93 17.97 -10.94
N ALA A 91 -6.91 18.42 -11.67
CA ALA A 91 -6.02 17.54 -12.42
C ALA A 91 -5.23 16.62 -11.48
N GLU A 92 -4.66 17.15 -10.39
CA GLU A 92 -3.94 16.37 -9.38
C GLU A 92 -4.83 15.30 -8.72
N ILE A 93 -6.08 15.64 -8.37
CA ILE A 93 -7.05 14.67 -7.83
C ILE A 93 -7.31 13.53 -8.83
N ASN A 94 -7.52 13.87 -10.11
CA ASN A 94 -7.79 12.88 -11.14
C ASN A 94 -6.59 11.94 -11.39
N GLU A 95 -5.36 12.49 -11.32
CA GLU A 95 -4.13 11.69 -11.41
C GLU A 95 -4.02 10.70 -10.23
N ILE A 96 -4.30 11.16 -9.00
CA ILE A 96 -4.30 10.30 -7.81
C ILE A 96 -5.33 9.17 -7.94
N GLU A 97 -6.54 9.46 -8.42
CA GLU A 97 -7.59 8.47 -8.63
C GLU A 97 -7.21 7.42 -9.70
N THR A 98 -6.58 7.89 -10.79
CA THR A 98 -6.08 7.03 -11.86
C THR A 98 -4.99 6.07 -11.34
N ASN A 99 -4.00 6.60 -10.61
CA ASN A 99 -2.93 5.80 -10.03
C ASN A 99 -3.47 4.75 -9.06
N LYS A 100 -4.44 5.11 -8.22
CA LYS A 100 -5.10 4.18 -7.30
C LYS A 100 -5.85 3.05 -8.02
N THR A 101 -6.43 3.36 -9.17
CA THR A 101 -7.10 2.36 -10.03
C THR A 101 -6.08 1.39 -10.62
N ILE A 102 -4.93 1.89 -11.09
CA ILE A 102 -3.83 1.07 -11.59
C ILE A 102 -3.31 0.14 -10.49
N GLU A 103 -3.11 0.63 -9.27
CA GLU A 103 -2.67 -0.20 -8.13
C GLU A 103 -3.64 -1.36 -7.86
N LYS A 104 -4.95 -1.10 -7.82
CA LYS A 104 -5.97 -2.16 -7.66
C LYS A 104 -5.91 -3.21 -8.77
N ILE A 105 -5.67 -2.78 -10.02
CA ILE A 105 -5.53 -3.69 -11.16
C ILE A 105 -4.29 -4.56 -10.97
N ILE A 106 -3.17 -3.99 -10.53
CA ILE A 106 -1.93 -4.72 -10.26
C ILE A 106 -2.13 -5.74 -9.13
N GLU A 107 -2.76 -5.35 -8.02
CA GLU A 107 -3.09 -6.25 -6.91
C GLU A 107 -3.98 -7.42 -7.38
N THR A 108 -5.02 -7.11 -8.18
CA THR A 108 -5.92 -8.13 -8.72
C THR A 108 -5.19 -9.10 -9.65
N LYS A 109 -4.32 -8.59 -10.53
CA LYS A 109 -3.48 -9.42 -11.40
C LYS A 109 -2.55 -10.32 -10.59
N SER A 110 -1.87 -9.77 -9.59
CA SER A 110 -0.96 -10.52 -8.72
C SER A 110 -1.70 -11.64 -7.98
N TRP A 111 -2.87 -11.35 -7.41
CA TRP A 111 -3.73 -12.35 -6.76
C TRP A 111 -4.13 -13.48 -7.72
N PHE A 112 -4.49 -13.14 -8.96
CA PHE A 112 -4.86 -14.11 -9.99
C PHE A 112 -3.70 -15.05 -10.35
N PHE A 113 -2.48 -14.50 -10.54
CA PHE A 113 -1.28 -15.32 -10.82
C PHE A 113 -0.92 -16.26 -9.67
N GLU A 114 -1.03 -15.81 -8.41
CA GLU A 114 -0.81 -16.68 -7.25
C GLU A 114 -1.80 -17.85 -7.18
N LYS A 115 -3.04 -17.65 -7.64
CA LYS A 115 -4.07 -18.69 -7.68
C LYS A 115 -3.81 -19.71 -8.78
N ILE A 116 -3.45 -19.28 -10.00
CA ILE A 116 -3.12 -20.18 -11.12
C ILE A 116 -1.94 -21.07 -10.77
N ASN A 117 -0.84 -20.51 -10.25
CA ASN A 117 0.35 -21.27 -9.88
C ASN A 117 0.08 -22.38 -8.83
N LYS A 118 -0.98 -22.22 -8.02
CA LYS A 118 -1.42 -23.24 -7.05
C LYS A 118 -2.23 -24.37 -7.69
N ILE A 119 -2.88 -24.12 -8.84
CA ILE A 119 -3.68 -25.09 -9.60
C ILE A 119 -2.78 -25.94 -10.53
N ASP A 120 -1.69 -25.37 -11.04
CA ASP A 120 -0.73 -26.09 -11.88
C ASP A 120 -0.05 -27.24 -11.12
N LYS A 121 0.13 -27.11 -9.79
CA LYS A 121 0.76 -28.13 -8.94
C LYS A 121 -0.05 -29.44 -8.87
N PRO A 122 -1.36 -29.42 -8.60
CA PRO A 122 -2.24 -30.60 -8.74
C PRO A 122 -2.32 -31.12 -10.18
N LEU A 123 -2.48 -30.23 -11.18
CA LEU A 123 -2.62 -30.63 -12.58
C LEU A 123 -1.38 -31.38 -13.10
N ALA A 124 -0.17 -30.90 -12.77
CA ALA A 124 1.09 -31.57 -13.11
C ALA A 124 1.27 -32.95 -12.45
N ARG A 125 0.50 -33.26 -11.39
CA ARG A 125 0.48 -34.59 -10.76
C ARG A 125 -0.52 -35.55 -11.41
N LEU A 126 -1.53 -35.03 -12.12
CA LEU A 126 -2.54 -35.83 -12.81
C LEU A 126 -2.12 -36.27 -14.22
N THR A 127 -1.16 -35.57 -14.82
CA THR A 127 -0.60 -35.86 -16.15
C THR A 127 0.67 -36.70 -16.13
N ARG A 128 1.00 -37.32 -14.99
CA ARG A 128 2.14 -38.21 -14.80
C ARG A 128 1.66 -39.63 -14.52
#